data_AF-A0A3M2VSM1-F1
#
_entry.id   AF-A0A3M2VSM1-F1
#
_cell.length_a   1.000
_cell.length_b   1.000
_cell.length_c   1.000
_cell.angle_alpha   90.00
_cell.angle_beta   90.00
_cell.angle_gamma   90.00
#
_symmetry.space_group_name_H-M   'P 1'
#
loop_
_entity.id
_entity.type
_entity.pdbx_description
1 polymer ?
#
loop_
_entity_poly.entity_id
_entity_poly.type
_entity_poly.pdbx_seq_one_letter_code
_entity_poly.pdbx_strand_id
1 'polypeptide(L)'
;MLQKSIHEKEAPHYGKTILRGGELRHTLMAQAENNPSEASFLAKQYTHNSLNGEGVDLSDYPVIRYCATGEIVTPESSAYFQKTERWMHRERTALYEEEYLKGTPAAKILEKILNFNDALPEAFRDMANW
;
A
#
# COMPACT_ATOMS: atom_id res chain seq x y z
N MET A 1 43.55 -4.90 -33.63
CA MET A 1 42.50 -5.59 -32.85
C MET A 1 41.66 -4.52 -32.18
N LEU A 2 40.41 -4.32 -32.61
CA LEU A 2 39.52 -3.32 -32.02
C LEU A 2 38.44 -4.03 -31.21
N GLN A 3 38.50 -3.85 -29.90
CA GLN A 3 37.55 -4.38 -28.93
C GLN A 3 36.25 -3.57 -29.03
N LYS A 4 35.15 -4.20 -29.47
CA LYS A 4 33.82 -3.59 -29.41
C LYS A 4 33.10 -4.11 -28.17
N SER A 5 33.05 -3.24 -27.17
CA SER A 5 32.17 -3.33 -26.01
C SER A 5 30.71 -3.44 -26.48
N ILE A 6 30.07 -4.57 -26.18
CA ILE A 6 28.62 -4.70 -26.31
C ILE A 6 28.03 -4.01 -25.08
N HIS A 7 27.46 -2.83 -25.31
CA HIS A 7 26.57 -2.17 -24.36
C HIS A 7 25.24 -2.93 -24.44
N GLU A 8 25.00 -3.87 -23.53
CA GLU A 8 23.66 -4.40 -23.31
C GLU A 8 22.79 -3.24 -22.85
N LYS A 9 21.96 -2.74 -23.76
CA LYS A 9 20.84 -1.88 -23.39
C LYS A 9 19.87 -2.77 -22.61
N GLU A 10 19.83 -2.58 -21.29
CA GLU A 10 18.74 -3.10 -20.46
C GLU A 10 17.43 -2.72 -21.15
N ALA A 11 16.67 -3.75 -21.52
CA ALA A 11 15.35 -3.55 -22.08
C ALA A 11 14.48 -2.86 -21.01
N PRO A 12 13.67 -1.85 -21.37
CA PRO A 12 12.75 -1.27 -20.41
C PRO A 12 11.82 -2.39 -19.93
N HIS A 13 11.87 -2.70 -18.64
CA HIS A 13 10.86 -3.52 -17.99
C HIS A 13 9.52 -2.84 -18.23
N TYR A 14 8.76 -3.37 -19.19
CA TYR A 14 7.38 -2.97 -19.46
C TYR A 14 6.52 -3.46 -18.29
N GLY A 15 6.68 -2.81 -17.14
CA GLY A 15 5.83 -3.01 -15.98
C GLY A 15 4.45 -2.52 -16.35
N LYS A 16 3.46 -3.42 -16.35
CA LYS A 16 2.07 -2.99 -16.18
C LYS A 16 2.07 -2.06 -14.98
N THR A 17 1.63 -0.81 -15.14
CA THR A 17 1.44 0.09 -14.02
C THR A 17 0.48 -0.59 -13.04
N ILE A 18 1.02 -1.14 -11.95
CA ILE A 18 0.22 -1.68 -10.86
C ILE A 18 -0.32 -0.45 -10.15
N LEU A 19 -1.65 -0.28 -10.18
CA LEU A 19 -2.29 0.82 -9.45
C LEU A 19 -1.88 0.77 -7.99
N ARG A 20 -1.55 1.94 -7.43
CA ARG A 20 -1.29 2.07 -6.00
C ARG A 20 -2.61 1.99 -5.24
N GLY A 21 -2.56 1.51 -4.00
CA GLY A 21 -3.77 1.31 -3.18
C GLY A 21 -4.63 2.57 -3.03
N GLY A 22 -4.01 3.73 -2.83
CA GLY A 22 -4.69 5.03 -2.70
C GLY A 22 -5.41 5.47 -3.99
N GLU A 23 -4.96 5.02 -5.16
CA GLU A 23 -5.62 5.32 -6.44
C GLU A 23 -6.99 4.65 -6.57
N LEU A 24 -7.26 3.58 -5.79
CA LEU A 24 -8.54 2.88 -5.76
C LEU A 24 -9.61 3.61 -4.94
N ARG A 25 -9.25 4.67 -4.22
CA ARG A 25 -10.13 5.37 -3.27
C ARG A 25 -11.51 5.70 -3.83
N HIS A 26 -11.58 6.31 -5.00
CA HIS A 26 -12.86 6.72 -5.60
C HIS A 26 -13.78 5.53 -5.85
N THR A 27 -13.23 4.42 -6.35
CA THR A 27 -13.99 3.18 -6.57
C THR A 27 -14.48 2.56 -5.27
N LEU A 28 -13.61 2.49 -4.25
CA LEU A 28 -13.96 1.94 -2.93
C LEU A 28 -15.06 2.76 -2.24
N MET A 29 -14.95 4.09 -2.30
CA MET A 29 -15.96 4.97 -1.72
C MET A 29 -17.30 4.85 -2.45
N ALA A 30 -17.30 4.81 -3.78
CA ALA A 30 -18.52 4.60 -4.56
C ALA A 30 -19.19 3.26 -4.21
N GLN A 31 -18.43 2.18 -4.01
CA GLN A 31 -18.96 0.89 -3.58
C GLN A 31 -19.61 0.97 -2.19
N ALA A 32 -18.92 1.60 -1.23
CA ALA A 32 -19.41 1.74 0.14
C ALA A 32 -20.65 2.63 0.25
N GLU A 33 -20.73 3.71 -0.53
CA GLU A 33 -21.88 4.62 -0.50
C GLU A 33 -23.16 3.98 -1.06
N ASN A 34 -23.02 3.05 -2.02
CA ASN A 34 -24.16 2.39 -2.67
C ASN A 34 -24.64 1.12 -1.95
N ASN A 35 -23.84 0.53 -1.06
CA ASN A 35 -24.16 -0.74 -0.40
C ASN A 35 -23.65 -0.79 1.05
N PRO A 36 -24.54 -0.75 2.07
CA PRO A 36 -24.14 -0.82 3.48
C PRO A 36 -23.37 -2.08 3.90
N SER A 37 -23.65 -3.23 3.28
CA SER A 37 -22.91 -4.47 3.53
C SER A 37 -21.49 -4.38 2.98
N GLU A 38 -21.34 -3.79 1.78
CA GLU A 38 -20.04 -3.54 1.18
C GLU A 38 -19.24 -2.52 2.00
N ALA A 39 -19.89 -1.45 2.48
CA ALA A 39 -19.26 -0.47 3.36
C ALA A 39 -18.70 -1.12 4.64
N SER A 40 -19.47 -2.01 5.25
CA SER A 40 -19.07 -2.73 6.47
C SER A 40 -17.92 -3.69 6.19
N PHE A 41 -17.98 -4.42 5.06
CA PHE A 41 -16.91 -5.29 4.61
C PHE A 41 -15.62 -4.50 4.36
N LEU A 42 -15.67 -3.46 3.53
CA LEU A 42 -14.53 -2.64 3.16
C LEU A 42 -13.91 -1.94 4.38
N ALA A 43 -14.71 -1.36 5.28
CA ALA A 43 -14.19 -0.74 6.50
C ALA A 43 -13.37 -1.73 7.33
N LYS A 44 -13.88 -2.96 7.51
CA LYS A 44 -13.16 -4.02 8.25
C LYS A 44 -11.94 -4.53 7.48
N GLN A 45 -12.06 -4.74 6.18
CA GLN A 45 -10.95 -5.19 5.32
C GLN A 45 -9.80 -4.20 5.32
N TYR A 46 -10.06 -2.92 5.07
CA TYR A 46 -8.99 -1.92 5.03
C TYR A 46 -8.38 -1.65 6.42
N THR A 47 -9.15 -1.83 7.50
CA THR A 47 -8.61 -1.76 8.86
C THR A 47 -7.57 -2.85 9.12
N HIS A 48 -7.84 -4.09 8.71
CA HIS A 48 -7.02 -5.24 9.11
C HIS A 48 -6.08 -5.78 8.02
N ASN A 49 -6.31 -5.47 6.74
CA ASN A 49 -5.62 -6.12 5.61
C ASN A 49 -4.96 -5.14 4.63
N SER A 50 -5.01 -3.82 4.86
CA SER A 50 -4.33 -2.85 3.97
C SER A 50 -2.95 -2.45 4.50
N LEU A 51 -1.96 -2.30 3.60
CA LEU A 51 -0.57 -1.93 3.95
C LEU A 51 0.11 -2.87 4.97
N ASN A 52 -0.18 -4.17 4.95
CA ASN A 52 0.40 -5.17 5.88
C ASN A 52 1.67 -5.85 5.34
N GLY A 53 2.21 -5.38 4.22
CA GLY A 53 3.37 -6.00 3.58
C GLY A 53 4.06 -5.08 2.62
N GLU A 54 5.34 -5.36 2.40
CA GLU A 54 6.16 -4.67 1.41
C GLU A 54 5.70 -5.10 0.01
N GLY A 55 5.29 -4.13 -0.81
CA GLY A 55 4.98 -4.33 -2.22
C GLY A 55 6.26 -4.46 -3.02
N VAL A 56 6.74 -5.70 -3.19
CA VAL A 56 8.03 -6.00 -3.83
C VAL A 56 7.89 -6.70 -5.17
N ASP A 57 8.81 -6.36 -6.08
CA ASP A 57 9.03 -7.02 -7.35
C ASP A 57 10.17 -8.04 -7.20
N LEU A 58 9.90 -9.27 -7.64
CA LEU A 58 10.82 -10.42 -7.58
C LEU A 58 11.30 -10.84 -8.98
N SER A 59 11.01 -10.06 -10.03
CA SER A 59 11.34 -10.39 -11.42
C SER A 59 12.86 -10.57 -11.64
N ASP A 60 13.69 -9.88 -10.85
CA ASP A 60 15.16 -9.88 -10.96
C ASP A 60 15.86 -10.64 -9.80
N TYR A 61 15.19 -11.62 -9.19
CA TYR A 61 15.74 -12.35 -8.05
C TYR A 61 17.17 -12.88 -8.33
N PRO A 62 18.15 -12.68 -7.40
CA PRO A 62 17.98 -12.33 -6.00
C PRO A 62 17.87 -10.84 -5.67
N VAL A 63 17.87 -9.93 -6.66
CA VAL A 63 17.64 -8.51 -6.41
C VAL A 63 16.13 -8.27 -6.26
N ILE A 64 15.73 -7.80 -5.07
CA ILE A 64 14.34 -7.48 -4.74
C ILE A 64 14.20 -5.96 -4.76
N ARG A 65 13.14 -5.45 -5.42
CA ARG A 65 12.88 -4.01 -5.55
C ARG A 65 11.49 -3.65 -5.05
N TYR A 66 11.30 -2.43 -4.55
CA TYR A 66 9.95 -1.94 -4.27
C TYR A 66 9.20 -1.66 -5.58
N CYS A 67 7.97 -2.15 -5.71
CA CYS A 67 7.15 -1.99 -6.93
C CYS A 67 6.95 -0.51 -7.32
N ALA A 68 6.80 0.38 -6.33
CA ALA A 68 6.48 1.78 -6.58
C ALA A 68 7.69 2.61 -7.03
N THR A 69 8.90 2.30 -6.54
CA THR A 69 10.09 3.14 -6.74
C THR A 69 11.20 2.46 -7.54
N GLY A 70 11.20 1.13 -7.64
CA GLY A 70 12.30 0.35 -8.21
C GLY A 70 13.57 0.31 -7.35
N GLU A 71 13.56 0.95 -6.17
CA GLU A 71 14.67 0.92 -5.22
C GLU A 71 14.88 -0.49 -4.68
N ILE A 72 16.14 -0.85 -4.45
CA ILE A 72 16.51 -2.16 -3.90
C ILE A 72 16.05 -2.22 -2.43
N VAL A 73 15.40 -3.32 -2.06
CA VAL A 73 15.04 -3.61 -0.67
C VAL A 73 16.31 -3.89 0.12
N THR A 74 16.51 -3.19 1.23
CA THR A 74 17.64 -3.40 2.15
C THR A 74 17.14 -3.82 3.54
N PRO A 75 18.00 -4.42 4.38
CA PRO A 75 17.64 -4.70 5.77
C PRO A 75 17.15 -3.45 6.53
N GLU A 76 17.72 -2.28 6.24
CA GLU A 76 17.34 -1.01 6.85
C GLU A 76 15.96 -0.56 6.41
N SER A 77 15.63 -0.67 5.11
CA SER A 77 14.31 -0.28 4.60
C SER A 77 13.22 -1.20 5.13
N SER A 78 13.44 -2.53 5.16
CA SER A 78 12.50 -3.48 5.75
C SER A 78 12.33 -3.28 7.26
N ALA A 79 13.39 -2.95 7.99
CA ALA A 79 13.29 -2.63 9.42
C ALA A 79 12.45 -1.36 9.67
N TYR A 80 12.62 -0.33 8.84
CA TYR A 80 11.77 0.86 8.87
C TYR A 80 10.30 0.52 8.56
N PHE A 81 10.05 -0.27 7.52
CA PHE A 81 8.71 -0.71 7.14
C PHE A 81 8.01 -1.41 8.30
N GLN A 82 8.62 -2.46 8.85
CA GLN A 82 8.05 -3.25 9.94
C GLN A 82 7.78 -2.43 11.21
N LYS A 83 8.64 -1.46 11.53
CA LYS A 83 8.41 -0.56 12.67
C LYS A 83 7.17 0.31 12.42
N THR A 84 7.04 0.86 11.22
CA THR A 84 5.95 1.75 10.85
C THR A 84 4.63 0.97 10.70
N GLU A 85 4.67 -0.22 10.10
CA GLU A 85 3.53 -1.12 9.92
C GLU A 85 2.90 -1.52 11.25
N ARG A 86 3.69 -1.92 12.25
CA ARG A 86 3.16 -2.23 13.60
C ARG A 86 2.49 -1.03 14.28
N TRP A 87 3.08 0.16 14.18
CA TRP A 87 2.48 1.38 14.73
C TRP A 87 1.17 1.70 14.01
N MET A 88 1.23 1.73 12.68
CA MET A 88 0.12 2.04 11.79
C MET A 88 -1.06 1.09 12.03
N HIS A 89 -0.82 -0.23 12.11
CA HIS A 89 -1.85 -1.23 12.37
C HIS A 89 -2.56 -0.99 13.70
N ARG A 90 -1.82 -0.63 14.76
CA ARG A 90 -2.40 -0.30 16.07
C ARG A 90 -3.30 0.93 15.98
N GLU A 91 -2.80 2.03 15.43
CA GLU A 91 -3.56 3.30 15.35
C GLU A 91 -4.81 3.15 14.48
N ARG A 92 -4.70 2.46 13.34
CA ARG A 92 -5.83 2.21 12.45
C ARG A 92 -6.91 1.32 13.07
N THR A 93 -6.50 0.30 13.82
CA THR A 93 -7.43 -0.57 14.57
C THR A 93 -8.16 0.23 15.64
N ALA A 94 -7.44 1.07 16.40
CA ALA A 94 -8.03 1.93 17.41
C ALA A 94 -9.03 2.94 16.81
N LEU A 95 -8.69 3.55 15.66
CA LEU A 95 -9.59 4.44 14.92
C LEU A 95 -10.89 3.73 14.51
N TYR A 96 -10.79 2.50 13.99
CA TYR A 96 -11.96 1.71 13.64
C TYR A 96 -12.83 1.42 14.86
N GLU A 97 -12.24 0.92 15.94
CA GLU A 97 -12.96 0.55 17.17
C GLU A 97 -13.67 1.75 17.80
N GLU A 98 -12.99 2.89 17.88
CA GLU A 98 -13.54 4.13 18.42
C GLU A 98 -14.76 4.60 17.60
N GLU A 99 -14.65 4.65 16.28
CA GLU A 99 -15.73 5.10 15.40
C GLU A 99 -16.88 4.09 15.35
N TYR A 100 -16.58 2.80 15.42
CA TYR A 100 -17.59 1.75 15.52
C TYR A 100 -18.42 1.91 16.80
N LEU A 101 -17.79 2.15 17.95
CA LEU A 101 -18.46 2.37 19.23
C LEU A 101 -19.30 3.66 19.27
N LYS A 102 -18.90 4.69 18.52
CA LYS A 102 -19.70 5.93 18.34
C LYS A 102 -20.96 5.71 17.50
N GLY A 103 -21.09 4.56 16.82
CA GLY A 103 -22.15 4.31 15.85
C GLY A 103 -21.94 5.05 14.52
N THR A 104 -20.69 5.39 14.18
CA THR A 104 -20.36 6.05 12.90
C THR A 104 -20.76 5.13 11.74
N PRO A 105 -21.42 5.63 10.68
CA PRO A 105 -21.76 4.83 9.51
C PRO A 105 -20.52 4.18 8.88
N ALA A 106 -20.62 2.90 8.46
CA ALA A 106 -19.47 2.14 7.99
C ALA A 106 -18.72 2.80 6.80
N ALA A 107 -19.45 3.45 5.87
CA ALA A 107 -18.83 4.19 4.77
C ALA A 107 -17.97 5.37 5.25
N LYS A 108 -18.38 6.03 6.35
CA LYS A 108 -17.59 7.08 7.00
C LYS A 108 -16.41 6.53 7.80
N ILE A 109 -16.53 5.33 8.38
CA ILE A 109 -15.38 4.62 8.95
C ILE A 109 -14.36 4.31 7.85
N LEU A 110 -14.79 3.73 6.72
CA LEU A 110 -13.92 3.47 5.58
C LEU A 110 -13.22 4.75 5.10
N GLU A 111 -13.96 5.85 4.92
CA GLU A 111 -13.38 7.15 4.51
C GLU A 111 -12.25 7.61 5.46
N LYS A 112 -12.47 7.50 6.78
CA LYS A 112 -11.46 7.84 7.80
C LYS A 112 -10.24 6.92 7.73
N ILE A 113 -10.45 5.63 7.50
CA ILE A 113 -9.37 4.64 7.35
C ILE A 113 -8.53 4.94 6.09
N LEU A 114 -9.17 5.24 4.97
CA LEU A 114 -8.47 5.62 3.74
C LEU A 114 -7.71 6.95 3.93
N ASN A 115 -8.31 7.94 4.59
CA ASN A 115 -7.62 9.19 4.94
C ASN A 115 -6.40 8.95 5.83
N PHE A 116 -6.51 8.05 6.80
CA PHE A 116 -5.40 7.67 7.66
C PHE A 116 -4.26 7.06 6.83
N ASN A 117 -4.57 6.13 5.93
CA ASN A 117 -3.57 5.53 5.04
C ASN A 117 -2.92 6.58 4.11
N ASP A 118 -3.72 7.47 3.52
CA ASP A 118 -3.27 8.57 2.65
C ASP A 118 -2.41 9.61 3.38
N ALA A 119 -2.43 9.62 4.71
CA ALA A 119 -1.65 10.52 5.56
C ALA A 119 -0.36 9.89 6.10
N LEU A 120 -0.11 8.60 5.87
CA LEU A 120 1.11 7.91 6.31
C LEU A 120 2.37 8.50 5.65
N PRO A 121 3.57 8.33 6.21
CA PRO A 121 4.81 8.80 5.59
C PRO A 121 4.95 8.30 4.15
N GLU A 122 5.35 9.19 3.23
CA GLU A 122 5.46 8.88 1.79
C GLU A 122 6.32 7.63 1.54
N ALA A 123 7.50 7.56 2.16
CA ALA A 123 8.39 6.40 2.06
C ALA A 123 7.70 5.08 2.48
N PHE A 124 6.83 5.10 3.49
CA PHE A 124 6.09 3.90 3.88
C PHE A 124 5.02 3.53 2.85
N ARG A 125 4.30 4.52 2.31
CA ARG A 125 3.28 4.31 1.28
C ARG A 125 3.92 3.74 0.00
N ASP A 126 5.08 4.26 -0.39
CA ASP A 126 5.84 3.74 -1.53
C ASP A 126 6.23 2.27 -1.33
N MET A 127 6.77 1.93 -0.16
CA MET A 127 7.13 0.55 0.19
C MET A 127 5.92 -0.39 0.25
N ALA A 128 4.75 0.12 0.63
CA ALA A 128 3.49 -0.64 0.69
C ALA A 128 2.74 -0.70 -0.66
N ASN A 129 3.24 -0.02 -1.70
CA ASN A 129 2.51 0.25 -2.95
C ASN A 129 1.11 0.86 -2.70
N TRP A 130 1.02 1.79 -1.74
CA TRP A 130 -0.20 2.54 -1.38
C TRP A 130 -0.27 3.90 -2.05
#